data_AF-A0A956TNL7-F1
#
_entry.id   AF-A0A956TNL7-F1
#
_cell.length_a   1.000
_cell.length_b   1.000
_cell.length_c   1.000
_cell.angle_alpha   90.00
_cell.angle_beta   90.00
_cell.angle_gamma   90.00
#
_symmetry.space_group_name_H-M   'P 1'
#
loop_
_entity.id
_entity.type
_entity.pdbx_description
1 polymer ?
#
loop_
_entity_poly.entity_id
_entity_poly.type
_entity_poly.pdbx_seq_one_letter_code
_entity_poly.pdbx_strand_id
1 'polypeptide(L)'
;MTKDELYACSLRAKQAAEQRRYDFLSVKPDLDDLSADEFIHLVEKADDQELDMLLRTIEEAQHVQCSPFKIFGADPPAPEPRSPLSIIMWWEFRRPAYNLVLGLFGTLTLIVLSVLNHAPVAYLFMGALTYGVMANICYTMGWILEILFRSALGARARTIGPRLFRTGTVFSILVTLAITIMLPQILFLAAPWPQ
;
A
#
# COMPACT_ATOMS: atom_id res chain seq x y z
N MET A 1 -9.24 27.75 55.95
CA MET A 1 -9.46 27.26 54.58
C MET A 1 -10.38 26.06 54.66
N THR A 2 -11.62 26.18 54.18
CA THR A 2 -12.60 25.10 54.24
C THR A 2 -12.30 24.04 53.19
N LYS A 3 -12.84 22.82 53.37
CA LYS A 3 -12.69 21.74 52.36
C LYS A 3 -13.21 22.17 50.98
N ASP A 4 -14.22 23.03 50.95
CA ASP A 4 -14.82 23.56 49.73
C ASP A 4 -13.86 24.51 48.98
N GLU A 5 -13.09 25.32 49.71
CA GLU A 5 -12.06 26.20 49.13
C GLU A 5 -10.89 25.40 48.53
N LEU A 6 -10.47 24.33 49.21
CA LEU A 6 -9.44 23.40 48.70
C LEU A 6 -9.91 22.69 47.42
N TYR A 7 -11.16 22.23 47.40
CA TYR A 7 -11.74 21.58 46.24
C TYR A 7 -11.84 22.55 45.04
N ALA A 8 -12.34 23.76 45.27
CA ALA A 8 -12.45 24.79 44.24
C ALA A 8 -11.08 25.19 43.66
N CYS A 9 -10.04 25.28 44.49
CA CYS A 9 -8.68 25.57 44.04
C CYS A 9 -8.11 24.45 43.17
N SER A 10 -8.29 23.18 43.60
CA SER A 10 -7.83 22.02 42.84
C SER A 10 -8.53 21.89 41.48
N LEU A 11 -9.82 22.24 41.41
CA LEU A 11 -10.61 22.19 40.20
C LEU A 11 -10.17 23.26 39.20
N ARG A 12 -9.91 24.49 39.67
CA ARG A 12 -9.37 25.58 38.84
C ARG A 12 -7.97 25.26 38.31
N ALA A 13 -7.11 24.64 39.13
CA ALA A 13 -5.80 24.20 38.68
C ALA A 13 -5.88 23.14 37.58
N LYS A 14 -6.80 22.16 37.71
CA LYS A 14 -7.04 21.17 36.67
C LYS A 14 -7.59 21.78 35.39
N GLN A 15 -8.59 22.66 35.49
CA GLN A 15 -9.17 23.34 34.33
C GLN A 15 -8.15 24.24 33.62
N ALA A 16 -7.28 24.94 34.36
CA ALA A 16 -6.23 25.77 33.76
C ALA A 16 -5.12 24.95 33.08
N ALA A 17 -4.84 23.74 33.57
CA ALA A 17 -3.92 22.81 32.91
C ALA A 17 -4.55 22.20 31.65
N GLU A 18 -5.83 21.84 31.71
CA GLU A 18 -6.57 21.28 30.59
C GLU A 18 -6.78 22.31 29.48
N GLN A 19 -7.08 23.57 29.82
CA GLN A 19 -7.19 24.66 28.86
C GLN A 19 -5.84 24.95 28.17
N ARG A 20 -4.72 24.96 28.91
CA ARG A 20 -3.38 25.11 28.30
C ARG A 20 -3.04 23.98 27.34
N ARG A 21 -3.43 22.75 27.67
CA ARG A 21 -3.28 21.59 26.79
C ARG A 21 -4.12 21.76 25.52
N TYR A 22 -5.36 22.26 25.62
CA TYR A 22 -6.20 22.56 24.45
C TYR A 22 -5.64 23.68 23.59
N ASP A 23 -5.20 24.79 24.18
CA ASP A 23 -4.64 25.93 23.44
C ASP A 23 -3.37 25.49 22.69
N PHE A 24 -2.49 24.70 23.32
CA PHE A 24 -1.30 24.14 22.66
C PHE A 24 -1.66 23.15 21.55
N LEU A 25 -2.61 22.23 21.77
CA LEU A 25 -3.06 21.28 20.73
C LEU A 25 -3.81 21.97 19.57
N SER A 26 -4.39 23.14 19.82
CA SER A 26 -5.05 23.96 18.79
C SER A 26 -4.03 24.68 17.90
N VAL A 27 -2.84 24.95 18.43
CA VAL A 27 -1.64 25.33 17.68
C VAL A 27 -0.93 24.03 17.29
N LYS A 28 -1.57 23.17 16.50
CA LYS A 28 -0.82 22.18 15.73
C LYS A 28 0.00 22.99 14.72
N PRO A 29 1.33 23.09 14.86
CA PRO A 29 2.11 23.59 13.74
C PRO A 29 1.84 22.58 12.62
N ASP A 30 1.47 23.06 11.44
CA ASP A 30 1.37 22.19 10.28
C ASP A 30 2.79 21.72 9.97
N LEU A 31 3.19 20.60 10.57
CA LEU A 31 4.57 20.08 10.55
C LEU A 31 5.05 19.87 9.11
N ASP A 32 4.13 19.72 8.17
CA ASP A 32 4.38 19.57 6.75
C ASP A 32 4.85 20.89 6.08
N ASP A 33 4.56 22.05 6.68
CA ASP A 33 4.93 23.39 6.17
C ASP A 33 6.12 24.03 6.90
N LEU A 34 6.64 23.41 7.98
CA LEU A 34 7.79 23.93 8.71
C LEU A 34 9.11 23.73 7.96
N SER A 35 9.87 24.81 7.81
CA SER A 35 11.25 24.71 7.36
C SER A 35 12.13 24.03 8.42
N ALA A 36 13.24 23.41 7.99
CA ALA A 36 14.14 22.69 8.90
C ALA A 36 14.69 23.61 10.01
N ASP A 37 14.93 24.89 9.71
CA ASP A 37 15.47 25.86 10.65
C ASP A 37 14.43 26.26 11.72
N GLU A 38 13.16 26.43 11.32
CA GLU A 38 12.06 26.71 12.26
C GLU A 38 11.79 25.52 13.18
N PHE A 39 11.92 24.30 12.66
CA PHE A 39 11.80 23.09 13.46
C PHE A 39 12.92 23.00 14.50
N ILE A 40 14.18 23.26 14.11
CA ILE A 40 15.32 23.28 15.05
C ILE A 40 15.10 24.34 16.14
N HIS A 41 14.62 25.52 15.75
CA HIS A 41 14.36 26.61 16.69
C HIS A 41 13.20 26.31 17.66
N LEU A 42 12.22 25.51 17.22
CA LEU A 42 11.14 24.98 18.06
C LEU A 42 11.67 23.94 19.06
N VAL A 43 12.53 23.02 18.61
CA VAL A 43 13.16 22.00 19.47
C VAL A 43 14.05 22.66 20.52
N GLU A 44 14.80 23.70 20.16
CA GLU A 44 15.70 24.41 21.07
C GLU A 44 14.94 25.19 22.15
N LYS A 45 13.71 25.62 21.87
CA LYS A 45 12.87 26.41 22.79
C LYS A 45 11.92 25.55 23.64
N ALA A 46 11.70 24.30 23.25
CA ALA A 46 10.79 23.39 23.93
C ALA A 46 11.32 22.97 25.30
N ASP A 47 10.44 22.89 26.30
CA ASP A 47 10.79 22.30 27.60
C ASP A 47 10.88 20.76 27.53
N ASP A 48 11.45 20.10 28.55
CA ASP A 48 11.63 18.65 28.56
C ASP A 48 10.31 17.86 28.40
N GLN A 49 9.16 18.42 28.82
CA GLN A 49 7.84 17.80 28.65
C GLN A 49 7.30 17.99 27.23
N GLU A 50 7.48 19.17 26.65
CA GLU A 50 7.14 19.48 25.27
C GLU A 50 7.97 18.63 24.30
N LEU A 51 9.24 18.37 24.62
CA LEU A 51 10.15 17.57 23.82
C LEU A 51 9.77 16.08 23.82
N ASP A 52 9.38 15.50 24.97
CA ASP A 52 8.85 14.12 25.04
C ASP A 52 7.53 14.00 24.24
N MET A 53 6.70 15.04 24.27
CA MET A 53 5.44 15.05 23.51
C MET A 53 5.67 15.19 22.00
N LEU A 54 6.60 16.04 21.58
CA LEU A 54 7.01 16.17 20.18
C LEU A 54 7.60 14.86 19.66
N LEU A 55 8.48 14.22 20.43
CA LEU A 55 9.05 12.93 20.08
C LEU A 55 7.98 11.85 19.89
N ARG A 56 7.00 11.76 20.81
CA ARG A 56 5.86 10.84 20.66
C ARG A 56 5.01 11.15 19.44
N THR A 57 4.78 12.43 19.14
CA THR A 57 4.01 12.85 17.97
C THR A 57 4.73 12.50 16.66
N ILE A 58 6.05 12.66 16.62
CA ILE A 58 6.90 12.27 15.49
C ILE A 58 6.94 10.75 15.35
N GLU A 59 7.05 10.01 16.47
CA GLU A 59 7.05 8.55 16.48
C GLU A 59 5.69 7.98 16.00
N GLU A 60 4.57 8.57 16.43
CA GLU A 60 3.24 8.25 15.93
C GLU A 60 3.08 8.59 14.44
N ALA A 61 3.58 9.74 13.99
CA ALA A 61 3.55 10.14 12.58
C ALA A 61 4.42 9.22 11.70
N GLN A 62 5.62 8.84 12.16
CA GLN A 62 6.50 7.91 11.47
C GLN A 62 5.93 6.49 11.41
N HIS A 63 5.25 6.04 12.47
CA HIS A 63 4.56 4.74 12.48
C HIS A 63 3.43 4.63 11.45
N VAL A 64 2.86 5.76 11.03
CA VAL A 64 1.84 5.79 9.98
C VAL A 64 2.47 5.69 8.58
N GLN A 65 3.71 6.11 8.33
CA GLN A 65 4.19 6.31 6.96
C GLN A 65 4.85 5.09 6.28
N CYS A 66 5.49 4.15 6.99
CA CYS A 66 6.40 3.16 6.36
C CYS A 66 6.10 1.68 6.66
N SER A 67 4.87 1.22 6.44
CA SER A 67 4.58 -0.22 6.42
C SER A 67 4.68 -0.78 4.99
N PRO A 68 5.45 -1.87 4.73
CA PRO A 68 5.45 -2.55 3.43
C PRO A 68 4.06 -3.07 3.03
N PHE A 69 3.12 -3.19 3.96
CA PHE A 69 1.72 -3.54 3.68
C PHE A 69 0.90 -2.39 3.06
N LYS A 70 1.36 -1.12 3.10
CA LYS A 70 0.68 -0.01 2.39
C LYS A 70 0.74 -0.13 0.87
N ILE A 71 1.71 -0.88 0.33
CA ILE A 71 1.83 -1.11 -1.12
C ILE A 71 0.56 -1.78 -1.69
N PHE A 72 -0.04 -2.68 -0.91
CA PHE A 72 -1.30 -3.35 -1.24
C PHE A 72 -2.52 -2.76 -0.52
N GLY A 73 -2.31 -1.81 0.39
CA GLY A 73 -3.35 -1.11 1.13
C GLY A 73 -4.09 -0.08 0.29
N ALA A 74 -5.37 0.13 0.61
CA ALA A 74 -6.09 1.29 0.12
C ALA A 74 -5.54 2.53 0.84
N ASP A 75 -4.71 3.32 0.17
CA ASP A 75 -4.35 4.65 0.70
C ASP A 75 -5.63 5.42 1.03
N PRO A 76 -5.66 6.21 2.12
CA PRO A 76 -6.74 7.13 2.37
C PRO A 76 -6.93 7.95 1.09
N PRO A 77 -8.13 7.94 0.52
CA PRO A 77 -8.27 8.37 -0.85
C PRO A 77 -7.96 9.86 -0.95
N ALA A 78 -6.86 10.20 -1.62
CA ALA A 78 -6.44 11.57 -1.91
C ALA A 78 -7.62 12.51 -2.28
N PRO A 79 -7.52 13.82 -1.96
CA PRO A 79 -8.57 14.80 -2.24
C PRO A 79 -9.04 14.73 -3.70
N GLU A 80 -10.36 14.76 -3.92
CA GLU A 80 -10.92 14.81 -5.28
C GLU A 80 -10.86 16.24 -5.83
N PRO A 81 -10.67 16.44 -7.15
CA PRO A 81 -10.63 15.44 -8.23
C PRO A 81 -9.22 14.87 -8.53
N ARG A 82 -9.12 13.55 -8.76
CA ARG A 82 -7.89 12.92 -9.25
C ARG A 82 -7.76 13.05 -10.76
N SER A 83 -6.63 13.55 -11.24
CA SER A 83 -6.33 13.59 -12.67
C SER A 83 -6.08 12.17 -13.23
N PRO A 84 -6.34 11.91 -14.53
CA PRO A 84 -6.01 10.63 -15.17
C PRO A 84 -4.53 10.25 -15.00
N LEU A 85 -3.63 11.24 -15.04
CA LEU A 85 -2.21 11.04 -14.80
C LEU A 85 -1.91 10.55 -13.37
N SER A 86 -2.61 11.09 -12.37
CA SER A 86 -2.48 10.61 -10.97
C SER A 86 -2.90 9.15 -10.83
N ILE A 87 -3.96 8.73 -11.54
CA ILE A 87 -4.39 7.32 -11.59
C ILE A 87 -3.30 6.46 -12.22
N ILE A 88 -2.81 6.84 -13.41
CA ILE A 88 -1.75 6.10 -14.11
C ILE A 88 -0.51 5.96 -13.22
N MET A 89 -0.05 7.05 -12.60
CA MET A 89 1.10 7.03 -11.70
C MET A 89 0.89 6.12 -10.48
N TRP A 90 -0.32 6.11 -9.90
CA TRP A 90 -0.67 5.23 -8.78
C TRP A 90 -0.52 3.73 -9.13
N TRP A 91 -0.89 3.36 -10.36
CA TRP A 91 -0.73 2.00 -10.89
C TRP A 91 0.73 1.71 -11.23
N GLU A 92 1.40 2.58 -11.97
CA GLU A 92 2.80 2.37 -12.38
C GLU A 92 3.74 2.23 -11.17
N PHE A 93 3.50 2.99 -10.09
CA PHE A 93 4.28 2.86 -8.85
C PHE A 93 4.15 1.47 -8.18
N ARG A 94 3.03 0.78 -8.41
CA ARG A 94 2.76 -0.56 -7.85
C ARG A 94 3.13 -1.71 -8.79
N ARG A 95 3.46 -1.41 -10.05
CA ARG A 95 3.89 -2.40 -11.03
C ARG A 95 5.11 -3.21 -10.56
N PRO A 96 6.16 -2.63 -9.92
CA PRO A 96 7.28 -3.41 -9.41
C PRO A 96 6.85 -4.44 -8.36
N ALA A 97 5.96 -4.06 -7.44
CA ALA A 97 5.46 -4.98 -6.42
C ALA A 97 4.62 -6.12 -7.03
N TYR A 98 3.75 -5.80 -8.00
CA TYR A 98 3.01 -6.80 -8.77
C TYR A 98 3.94 -7.77 -9.50
N ASN A 99 4.93 -7.26 -10.23
CA ASN A 99 5.89 -8.09 -10.96
C ASN A 99 6.79 -8.91 -10.04
N LEU A 100 7.14 -8.40 -8.85
CA LEU A 100 7.90 -9.14 -7.86
C LEU A 100 7.10 -10.33 -7.32
N VAL A 101 5.82 -10.10 -6.98
CA VAL A 101 4.92 -11.16 -6.54
C VAL A 101 4.76 -12.22 -7.63
N LEU A 102 4.46 -11.81 -8.86
CA LEU A 102 4.35 -12.76 -9.97
C LEU A 102 5.67 -13.47 -10.29
N GLY A 103 6.79 -12.78 -10.22
CA GLY A 103 8.11 -13.36 -10.40
C GLY A 103 8.41 -14.44 -9.37
N LEU A 104 8.02 -14.24 -8.11
CA LEU A 104 8.17 -15.24 -7.04
C LEU A 104 7.33 -16.49 -7.32
N PHE A 105 6.03 -16.33 -7.58
CA PHE A 105 5.13 -17.45 -7.88
C PHE A 105 5.47 -18.16 -9.19
N GLY A 106 5.89 -17.40 -10.22
CA GLY A 106 6.34 -17.92 -11.50
C GLY A 106 7.64 -18.72 -11.38
N THR A 107 8.61 -18.24 -10.58
CA THR A 107 9.86 -18.96 -10.31
C THR A 107 9.57 -20.29 -9.59
N LEU A 108 8.72 -20.27 -8.57
CA LEU A 108 8.30 -21.49 -7.88
C LEU A 108 7.63 -22.48 -8.85
N THR A 109 6.77 -21.97 -9.73
CA THR A 109 6.11 -22.76 -10.78
C THR A 109 7.12 -23.41 -11.73
N LEU A 110 8.13 -22.66 -12.19
CA LEU A 110 9.18 -23.17 -13.05
C LEU A 110 10.02 -24.26 -12.37
N ILE A 111 10.36 -24.09 -11.09
CA ILE A 111 11.07 -25.10 -10.30
C ILE A 111 10.24 -26.40 -10.28
N VAL A 112 8.96 -26.32 -9.91
CA VAL A 112 8.06 -27.49 -9.86
C VAL A 112 7.96 -28.18 -11.23
N LEU A 113 7.72 -27.41 -12.31
CA LEU A 113 7.63 -27.96 -13.66
C LEU A 113 8.94 -28.59 -14.14
N SER A 114 10.08 -28.00 -13.78
CA SER A 114 11.41 -28.54 -14.15
C SER A 114 11.68 -29.89 -13.50
N VAL A 115 11.22 -30.10 -12.26
CA VAL A 115 11.37 -31.36 -11.53
C VAL A 115 10.38 -32.41 -12.02
N LEU A 116 9.13 -32.03 -12.29
CA LEU A 116 8.06 -32.99 -12.60
C LEU A 116 7.97 -33.40 -14.06
N ASN A 117 8.27 -32.50 -15.00
CA ASN A 117 7.86 -32.67 -16.40
C ASN A 117 9.03 -32.91 -17.37
N HIS A 118 10.28 -32.84 -16.87
CA HIS A 118 11.52 -32.97 -17.66
C HIS A 118 11.53 -32.14 -18.96
N ALA A 119 10.71 -31.09 -19.03
CA ALA A 119 10.56 -30.29 -20.23
C ALA A 119 11.86 -29.52 -20.49
N PRO A 120 12.28 -29.33 -21.76
CA PRO A 120 13.46 -28.55 -22.06
C PRO A 120 13.37 -27.14 -21.46
N VAL A 121 14.40 -26.74 -20.71
CA VAL A 121 14.44 -25.47 -19.98
C VAL A 121 14.13 -24.26 -20.88
N ALA A 122 14.57 -24.32 -22.15
CA ALA A 122 14.29 -23.29 -23.14
C ALA A 122 12.78 -23.04 -23.36
N TYR A 123 11.97 -24.09 -23.43
CA TYR A 123 10.52 -23.95 -23.60
C TYR A 123 9.85 -23.37 -22.36
N LEU A 124 10.28 -23.80 -21.17
CA LEU A 124 9.79 -23.26 -19.90
C LEU A 124 10.10 -21.77 -19.79
N PHE A 125 11.30 -21.36 -20.18
CA PHE A 125 11.71 -19.96 -20.19
C PHE A 125 10.91 -19.12 -21.18
N MET A 126 10.73 -19.60 -22.42
CA MET A 126 9.91 -18.93 -23.44
C MET A 126 8.45 -18.78 -23.00
N GLY A 127 7.89 -19.82 -22.37
CA GLY A 127 6.54 -19.79 -21.79
C GLY A 127 6.42 -18.75 -20.67
N ALA A 128 7.39 -18.71 -19.75
CA ALA A 128 7.42 -17.73 -18.67
C ALA A 128 7.55 -16.29 -19.18
N LEU A 129 8.39 -16.05 -20.19
CA LEU A 129 8.55 -14.73 -20.80
C LEU A 129 7.24 -14.28 -21.48
N THR A 130 6.63 -15.17 -22.27
CA THR A 130 5.35 -14.90 -22.94
C THR A 130 4.26 -14.58 -21.91
N TYR A 131 4.17 -15.36 -20.84
CA TYR A 131 3.24 -15.13 -19.75
C TYR A 131 3.49 -13.79 -19.04
N GLY A 132 4.75 -13.46 -18.74
CA GLY A 132 5.12 -12.20 -18.10
C GLY A 132 4.71 -10.96 -18.92
N VAL A 133 4.85 -11.03 -20.25
CA VAL A 133 4.36 -9.98 -21.17
C VAL A 133 2.84 -9.88 -21.10
N MET A 134 2.12 -11.00 -21.23
CA MET A 134 0.66 -11.02 -21.16
C MET A 134 0.13 -10.50 -19.81
N ALA A 135 0.76 -10.87 -18.71
CA ALA A 135 0.42 -10.38 -17.38
C ALA A 135 0.56 -8.85 -17.28
N ASN A 136 1.62 -8.28 -17.86
CA ASN A 136 1.82 -6.82 -17.88
C ASN A 136 0.80 -6.09 -18.77
N ILE A 137 0.36 -6.71 -19.87
CA ILE A 137 -0.73 -6.18 -20.71
C ILE A 137 -2.06 -6.20 -19.94
N CYS A 138 -2.39 -7.30 -19.27
CA CYS A 138 -3.56 -7.40 -18.41
C CYS A 138 -3.50 -6.38 -17.25
N TYR A 139 -2.30 -6.16 -16.70
CA TYR A 139 -2.08 -5.13 -15.67
C TYR A 139 -2.42 -3.72 -16.18
N THR A 140 -1.98 -3.35 -17.39
CA THR A 140 -2.31 -2.05 -17.99
C THR A 140 -3.81 -1.84 -18.19
N MET A 141 -4.58 -2.92 -18.40
CA MET A 141 -6.04 -2.80 -18.46
C MET A 141 -6.64 -2.33 -17.13
N GLY A 142 -5.98 -2.57 -16.00
CA GLY A 142 -6.47 -2.18 -14.67
C GLY A 142 -6.70 -0.66 -14.53
N TRP A 143 -5.71 0.15 -14.89
CA TRP A 143 -5.86 1.61 -14.83
C TRP A 143 -6.79 2.16 -15.91
N ILE A 144 -6.82 1.54 -17.10
CA ILE A 144 -7.78 1.89 -18.17
C ILE A 144 -9.21 1.70 -17.66
N LEU A 145 -9.50 0.55 -17.04
CA LEU A 145 -10.80 0.26 -16.44
C LEU A 145 -11.14 1.23 -15.31
N GLU A 146 -10.17 1.59 -14.46
CA GLU A 146 -10.42 2.58 -13.41
C GLU A 146 -10.81 3.95 -13.99
N ILE A 147 -10.13 4.43 -15.03
CA ILE A 147 -10.48 5.68 -15.71
C ILE A 147 -11.90 5.61 -16.29
N LEU A 148 -12.22 4.51 -17.00
CA LEU A 148 -13.56 4.29 -17.55
C LEU A 148 -14.63 4.27 -16.47
N PHE A 149 -14.42 3.52 -15.39
CA PHE A 149 -15.38 3.47 -14.28
C PHE A 149 -15.53 4.81 -13.58
N ARG A 150 -14.46 5.58 -13.42
CA ARG A 150 -14.53 6.93 -12.86
C ARG A 150 -15.28 7.89 -13.78
N SER A 151 -15.10 7.78 -15.10
CA SER A 151 -15.89 8.59 -16.05
C SER A 151 -17.39 8.26 -16.01
N ALA A 152 -17.75 7.00 -15.74
CA ALA A 152 -19.14 6.56 -15.71
C ALA A 152 -19.84 6.77 -14.34
N LEU A 153 -19.10 6.59 -13.23
CA LEU A 153 -19.66 6.53 -11.87
C LEU A 153 -19.25 7.72 -10.97
N GLY A 154 -18.36 8.59 -11.44
CA GLY A 154 -17.88 9.76 -10.71
C GLY A 154 -17.30 9.41 -9.34
N ALA A 155 -17.70 10.17 -8.31
CA ALA A 155 -17.22 10.01 -6.93
C ALA A 155 -17.49 8.63 -6.30
N ARG A 156 -18.47 7.86 -6.82
CA ARG A 156 -18.73 6.49 -6.33
C ARG A 156 -17.59 5.51 -6.65
N ALA A 157 -16.74 5.85 -7.62
CA ALA A 157 -15.61 5.02 -8.05
C ALA A 157 -14.34 5.15 -7.19
N ARG A 158 -14.39 5.89 -6.06
CA ARG A 158 -13.21 6.21 -5.23
C ARG A 158 -12.41 4.97 -4.79
N THR A 159 -13.07 3.83 -4.59
CA THR A 159 -12.47 2.57 -4.11
C THR A 159 -12.19 1.54 -5.21
N ILE A 160 -12.45 1.87 -6.48
CA ILE A 160 -12.34 0.92 -7.60
C ILE A 160 -10.88 0.54 -7.86
N GLY A 161 -9.95 1.51 -7.92
CA GLY A 161 -8.53 1.25 -8.17
C GLY A 161 -7.91 0.19 -7.25
N PRO A 162 -7.92 0.40 -5.91
CA PRO A 162 -7.40 -0.58 -4.96
C PRO A 162 -8.07 -1.96 -5.05
N ARG A 163 -9.39 -1.99 -5.31
CA ARG A 163 -10.12 -3.26 -5.49
C ARG A 163 -9.66 -3.99 -6.74
N LEU A 164 -9.58 -3.32 -7.88
CA LEU A 164 -9.11 -3.90 -9.15
C LEU A 164 -7.68 -4.40 -9.05
N PHE A 165 -6.79 -3.62 -8.43
CA PHE A 165 -5.40 -4.03 -8.24
C PHE A 165 -5.30 -5.31 -7.41
N ARG A 166 -6.03 -5.39 -6.29
CA ARG A 166 -6.06 -6.58 -5.43
C ARG A 166 -6.65 -7.79 -6.14
N THR A 167 -7.83 -7.65 -6.77
CA THR A 167 -8.49 -8.76 -7.47
C THR A 167 -7.67 -9.22 -8.67
N GLY A 168 -7.09 -8.29 -9.44
CA GLY A 168 -6.21 -8.59 -10.57
C GLY A 168 -4.92 -9.31 -10.15
N THR A 169 -4.34 -8.92 -9.02
CA THR A 169 -3.15 -9.59 -8.45
C THR A 169 -3.48 -11.02 -8.01
N VAL A 170 -4.55 -11.20 -7.23
CA VAL A 170 -5.01 -12.53 -6.80
C VAL A 170 -5.33 -13.41 -8.01
N PHE A 171 -6.05 -12.88 -8.99
CA PHE A 171 -6.36 -13.59 -10.23
C PHE A 171 -5.09 -14.03 -10.96
N SER A 172 -4.10 -13.14 -11.10
CA SER A 172 -2.83 -13.47 -11.77
C SER A 172 -2.05 -14.57 -11.04
N ILE A 173 -2.03 -14.55 -9.70
CA ILE A 173 -1.43 -15.61 -8.88
C ILE A 173 -2.14 -16.94 -9.12
N LEU A 174 -3.48 -16.94 -9.08
CA LEU A 174 -4.29 -18.15 -9.30
C LEU A 174 -4.04 -18.74 -10.69
N VAL A 175 -3.99 -17.90 -11.73
CA VAL A 175 -3.67 -18.35 -13.09
C VAL A 175 -2.25 -18.93 -13.16
N THR A 176 -1.27 -18.27 -12.53
CA THR A 176 0.11 -18.76 -12.47
C THR A 176 0.17 -20.16 -11.85
N LEU A 177 -0.50 -20.37 -10.71
CA LEU A 177 -0.55 -21.66 -10.03
C LEU A 177 -1.36 -22.72 -10.80
N ALA A 178 -2.45 -22.31 -11.45
CA ALA A 178 -3.27 -23.21 -12.25
C ALA A 178 -2.48 -23.77 -13.45
N ILE A 179 -1.66 -22.95 -14.10
CA ILE A 179 -0.77 -23.38 -15.20
C ILE A 179 0.17 -24.50 -14.71
N THR A 180 0.72 -24.38 -13.50
CA THR A 180 1.57 -25.43 -12.89
C THR A 180 0.89 -26.78 -12.83
N ILE A 181 -0.41 -26.80 -12.56
CA ILE A 181 -1.19 -28.03 -12.43
C ILE A 181 -1.67 -28.54 -13.80
N MET A 182 -2.16 -27.63 -14.66
CA MET A 182 -2.78 -28.02 -15.93
C MET A 182 -1.77 -28.39 -17.02
N LEU A 183 -0.64 -27.67 -17.11
CA LEU A 183 0.33 -27.88 -18.18
C LEU A 183 0.90 -29.32 -18.21
N PRO A 184 1.32 -29.92 -17.08
CA PRO A 184 1.75 -31.31 -17.07
C PRO A 184 0.65 -32.28 -17.51
N GLN A 185 -0.60 -32.04 -17.11
CA GLN A 185 -1.72 -32.91 -17.50
C GLN A 185 -2.01 -32.83 -19.00
N ILE A 186 -1.99 -31.63 -19.57
CA ILE A 186 -2.17 -31.43 -21.02
C ILE A 186 -1.04 -32.12 -21.78
N LEU A 187 0.21 -31.96 -21.34
CA LEU A 187 1.37 -32.58 -21.98
C LEU A 187 1.36 -34.11 -21.84
N PHE A 188 0.96 -34.63 -20.69
CA PHE A 188 0.77 -36.06 -20.45
C PHE A 188 -0.28 -36.64 -21.42
N LEU A 189 -1.42 -35.98 -21.58
CA LEU A 189 -2.47 -36.41 -22.51
C LEU A 189 -2.09 -36.26 -23.99
N ALA A 190 -1.22 -35.30 -24.33
CA ALA A 190 -0.77 -35.04 -25.70
C ALA A 190 0.44 -35.90 -26.11
N ALA A 191 1.20 -36.44 -25.15
CA ALA A 191 2.34 -37.29 -25.45
C ALA A 191 1.86 -38.63 -26.02
N PRO A 192 2.34 -39.05 -27.21
CA PRO A 192 2.08 -40.40 -27.69
C PRO A 192 2.67 -41.38 -26.67
N TRP A 193 1.83 -42.24 -26.10
CA TRP A 193 2.29 -43.27 -25.17
C TRP A 193 3.44 -44.06 -25.82
N PRO A 194 4.56 -44.30 -25.11
CA PRO A 194 5.56 -45.23 -25.61
C PRO A 194 4.89 -46.59 -25.81
N GLN A 195 4.83 -47.05 -27.07
CA GLN A 195 4.43 -48.41 -27.41
C GLN A 195 5.57 -49.39 -27.14
#